data_AF-A0A0P9MZM2-F1
#
_entry.id   AF-A0A0P9MZM2-F1
#
_cell.length_a   1.000
_cell.length_b   1.000
_cell.length_c   1.000
_cell.angle_alpha   90.00
_cell.angle_beta   90.00
_cell.angle_gamma   90.00
#
_symmetry.space_group_name_H-M   'P 1'
#
loop_
_entity.id
_entity.type
_entity.pdbx_description
1 polymer ?
#
loop_
_entity_poly.entity_id
_entity_poly.type
_entity_poly.pdbx_seq_one_letter_code
_entity_poly.pdbx_strand_id
1 'polypeptide(L)'
;MKLAFRMAWYQFRPLNPSESPVMRRSTRSLVLLLALVPLVVIFVLANQRYRYVESALFDWQMFWQADSLHSIGLDQYRVTTEAHVLDGLRDDVSGLSYDPDRKSLFTVTNQNAQLIELSLDGRV
;
A
#
# COMPACT_ATOMS: atom_id res chain seq x y z
N MET A 1 -78.06 19.06 33.74
CA MET A 1 -77.10 20.04 34.28
C MET A 1 -76.58 19.56 35.62
N LYS A 2 -75.35 19.01 35.65
CA LYS A 2 -74.45 18.93 36.82
C LYS A 2 -73.10 18.40 36.34
N LEU A 3 -72.13 19.31 36.32
CA LEU A 3 -70.73 19.09 36.01
C LEU A 3 -70.07 18.41 37.22
N ALA A 4 -69.29 17.35 37.02
CA ALA A 4 -68.40 16.81 38.05
C ALA A 4 -67.03 16.52 37.44
N PHE A 5 -66.16 17.51 37.55
CA PHE A 5 -64.74 17.42 37.25
C PHE A 5 -64.09 16.56 38.35
N ARG A 6 -63.47 15.43 37.99
CA ARG A 6 -62.68 14.64 38.94
C ARG A 6 -61.27 14.42 38.39
N MET A 7 -60.38 15.26 38.90
CA MET A 7 -58.94 15.25 38.70
C MET A 7 -58.38 13.97 39.33
N ALA A 8 -57.93 13.03 38.50
CA ALA A 8 -57.31 11.78 38.94
C ALA A 8 -55.79 11.90 38.85
N TRP A 9 -55.22 12.38 39.95
CA TRP A 9 -53.92 12.08 40.53
C TRP A 9 -53.02 11.09 39.76
N TYR A 10 -51.82 11.57 39.44
CA TYR A 10 -50.66 10.76 39.05
C TYR A 10 -50.45 9.61 40.05
N GLN A 11 -50.66 8.37 39.63
CA GLN A 11 -50.21 7.20 40.38
C GLN A 11 -48.72 6.99 40.12
N PHE A 12 -47.89 7.19 41.15
CA PHE A 12 -46.51 6.69 41.17
C PHE A 12 -46.56 5.15 41.20
N ARG A 13 -46.32 4.53 40.04
CA ARG A 13 -46.11 3.08 39.93
C ARG A 13 -44.72 2.76 40.51
N PRO A 14 -44.57 1.90 41.53
CA PRO A 14 -43.24 1.53 42.00
C PRO A 14 -42.51 0.77 40.89
N LEU A 15 -41.27 1.17 40.57
CA LEU A 15 -40.44 0.42 39.64
C LEU A 15 -40.20 -0.99 40.20
N ASN A 16 -40.66 -1.99 39.46
CA ASN A 16 -40.42 -3.39 39.75
C ASN A 16 -38.96 -3.72 39.38
N PRO A 17 -38.09 -4.13 40.32
CA PRO A 17 -36.67 -4.37 40.07
C PRO A 17 -36.38 -5.60 39.17
N SER A 18 -37.41 -6.34 38.76
CA SER A 18 -37.26 -7.49 37.85
C SER A 18 -37.24 -7.12 36.36
N GLU A 19 -37.55 -5.87 35.99
CA GLU A 19 -37.40 -5.38 34.61
C GLU A 19 -36.06 -4.68 34.42
N SER A 20 -34.96 -5.41 34.64
CA SER A 20 -33.67 -5.01 34.06
C SER A 20 -33.57 -5.62 32.67
N PRO A 21 -33.35 -4.82 31.60
CA PRO A 21 -33.01 -5.38 30.29
C PRO A 21 -31.65 -6.04 30.45
N VAL A 22 -31.64 -7.35 30.68
CA VAL A 22 -30.41 -8.13 30.78
C VAL A 22 -29.62 -7.87 29.51
N MET A 23 -28.46 -7.27 29.72
CA MET A 23 -27.50 -6.76 28.75
C MET A 23 -26.84 -7.92 27.98
N ARG A 24 -27.64 -8.70 27.23
CA ARG A 24 -27.25 -9.93 26.52
C ARG A 24 -26.62 -9.65 25.14
N ARG A 25 -26.21 -8.41 24.88
CA ARG A 25 -25.55 -8.01 23.61
C ARG A 25 -24.02 -7.91 23.73
N SER A 26 -23.48 -7.87 24.96
CA SER A 26 -22.07 -7.54 25.25
C SER A 26 -21.09 -8.72 25.13
N THR A 27 -21.49 -9.94 25.49
CA THR A 27 -20.56 -11.09 25.49
C THR A 27 -20.20 -11.57 24.08
N ARG A 28 -21.14 -11.51 23.13
CA ARG A 28 -20.86 -11.86 21.72
C ARG A 28 -19.91 -10.86 21.08
N SER A 29 -20.11 -9.55 21.32
CA SER A 29 -19.17 -8.52 20.86
C SER A 29 -17.80 -8.66 21.52
N LEU A 30 -17.73 -9.07 22.79
CA LEU A 30 -16.48 -9.27 23.50
C LEU A 30 -15.69 -10.47 22.93
N VAL A 31 -16.35 -11.59 22.64
CA VAL A 31 -15.71 -12.74 21.99
C VAL A 31 -15.24 -12.39 20.58
N LEU A 32 -16.06 -11.65 19.81
CA LEU A 32 -15.67 -11.19 18.48
C LEU A 32 -14.45 -10.26 18.52
N LEU A 33 -14.41 -9.32 19.47
CA LEU A 33 -13.25 -8.44 19.66
C LEU A 33 -12.01 -9.25 20.05
N LEU A 34 -12.16 -10.23 20.94
CA LEU A 34 -11.05 -11.06 21.41
C LEU A 34 -10.47 -11.96 20.31
N ALA A 35 -11.27 -12.32 19.30
CA ALA A 35 -10.81 -13.01 18.10
C ALA A 35 -10.25 -12.04 17.03
N LEU A 36 -10.83 -10.84 16.90
CA LEU A 36 -10.45 -9.86 15.89
C LEU A 36 -9.09 -9.21 16.19
N VAL A 37 -8.82 -8.87 17.45
CA VAL A 37 -7.58 -8.23 17.88
C VAL A 37 -6.33 -9.05 17.49
N PRO A 38 -6.19 -10.35 17.83
CA PRO A 38 -5.02 -11.12 17.42
C PRO A 38 -4.91 -11.27 15.90
N LEU A 39 -6.04 -11.36 15.19
CA LEU A 39 -6.04 -11.41 13.72
C LEU A 39 -5.45 -10.13 13.12
N VAL A 40 -5.87 -8.96 13.64
CA VAL A 40 -5.33 -7.66 13.21
C VAL A 40 -3.85 -7.55 13.55
N VAL A 41 -3.42 -8.00 14.73
CA VAL A 41 -1.99 -8.00 15.11
C VAL A 41 -1.17 -8.88 14.17
N ILE A 42 -1.63 -10.09 13.85
CA ILE A 42 -0.97 -10.98 12.88
C ILE A 42 -0.91 -10.30 11.51
N PHE A 43 -1.99 -9.67 11.06
CA PHE A 43 -2.03 -8.95 9.80
C PHE A 43 -1.03 -7.78 9.77
N VAL A 44 -0.95 -6.99 10.84
CA VAL A 44 0.03 -5.88 10.94
C VAL A 44 1.46 -6.40 10.89
N LEU A 45 1.76 -7.49 11.63
CA LEU A 45 3.09 -8.12 11.61
C LEU A 45 3.44 -8.68 10.23
N ALA A 46 2.48 -9.33 9.56
CA ALA A 46 2.65 -9.81 8.20
C ALA A 46 2.87 -8.64 7.22
N ASN A 47 2.13 -7.54 7.36
CA ASN A 47 2.27 -6.38 6.49
C ASN A 47 3.66 -5.74 6.60
N GLN A 48 4.26 -5.67 7.80
CA GLN A 48 5.62 -5.13 7.95
C GLN A 48 6.68 -5.89 7.15
N ARG A 49 6.50 -7.20 6.95
CA ARG A 49 7.46 -8.04 6.23
C ARG A 49 7.21 -8.07 4.72
N TYR A 50 5.95 -8.13 4.32
CA TYR A 50 5.58 -8.37 2.93
C TYR A 50 5.03 -7.16 2.19
N ARG A 51 4.77 -6.06 2.91
CA ARG A 51 4.25 -4.81 2.33
C ARG A 51 3.00 -5.02 1.47
N TYR A 52 2.09 -5.87 1.93
CA TYR A 52 0.88 -6.27 1.19
C TYR A 52 -0.06 -5.09 0.95
N VAL A 53 -0.20 -4.22 1.94
CA VAL A 53 -1.05 -3.02 1.85
C VAL A 53 -0.47 -2.06 0.83
N GLU A 54 0.84 -1.82 0.86
CA GLU A 54 1.52 -0.95 -0.10
C GLU A 54 1.40 -1.49 -1.52
N SER A 55 1.59 -2.79 -1.70
CA SER A 55 1.47 -3.44 -3.01
C SER A 55 0.04 -3.40 -3.53
N ALA A 56 -0.95 -3.76 -2.71
CA ALA A 56 -2.35 -3.75 -3.12
C ALA A 56 -2.90 -2.33 -3.38
N LEU A 57 -2.48 -1.35 -2.58
CA LEU A 57 -2.83 0.07 -2.83
C LEU A 57 -2.17 0.58 -4.11
N PHE A 58 -0.90 0.24 -4.35
CA PHE A 58 -0.20 0.59 -5.57
C PHE A 58 -0.87 -0.05 -6.79
N ASP A 59 -1.19 -1.35 -6.74
CA ASP A 59 -1.89 -2.07 -7.80
C ASP A 59 -3.27 -1.46 -8.08
N TRP A 60 -4.01 -1.10 -7.02
CA TRP A 60 -5.30 -0.43 -7.15
C TRP A 60 -5.17 0.96 -7.80
N GLN A 61 -4.16 1.74 -7.41
CA GLN A 61 -3.88 3.05 -8.00
C GLN A 61 -3.51 2.91 -9.48
N MET A 62 -2.62 1.96 -9.79
CA MET A 62 -2.16 1.68 -11.15
C MET A 62 -3.29 1.14 -12.02
N PHE A 63 -4.24 0.36 -11.49
CA PHE A 63 -5.37 -0.16 -12.25
C PHE A 63 -6.24 0.94 -12.87
N TRP A 64 -6.38 2.07 -12.19
CA TRP A 64 -7.12 3.23 -12.71
C TRP A 64 -6.26 4.15 -13.59
N GLN A 65 -4.95 3.92 -13.65
CA GLN A 65 -4.01 4.66 -14.48
C GLN A 65 -3.91 3.96 -15.84
N ALA A 66 -4.15 4.70 -16.91
CA ALA A 66 -3.99 4.14 -18.26
C ALA A 66 -2.51 3.82 -18.50
N ASP A 67 -2.20 2.56 -18.81
CA ASP A 67 -0.91 2.09 -19.33
C ASP A 67 -0.61 2.77 -20.67
N SER A 68 -0.16 4.02 -20.59
CA SER A 68 0.14 4.85 -21.74
C SER A 68 1.50 5.49 -21.53
N LEU A 69 2.33 5.49 -22.57
CA LEU A 69 3.67 6.11 -22.54
C LEU A 69 3.62 7.58 -22.10
N HIS A 70 2.48 8.25 -22.30
CA HIS A 70 2.21 9.61 -21.87
C HIS A 70 2.20 9.77 -20.34
N SER A 71 1.78 8.76 -19.57
CA SER A 71 1.64 8.89 -18.10
C SER A 71 2.99 9.08 -17.39
N ILE A 72 4.07 8.60 -18.02
CA ILE A 72 5.46 8.72 -17.55
C ILE A 72 6.30 9.63 -18.46
N GLY A 73 5.68 10.34 -19.41
CA GLY A 73 6.34 11.27 -20.32
C GLY A 73 7.35 10.62 -21.26
N LEU A 74 7.18 9.33 -21.58
CA LEU A 74 8.03 8.60 -22.52
C LEU A 74 7.60 8.79 -23.99
N ASP A 75 6.44 9.39 -24.24
CA ASP A 75 5.92 9.69 -25.58
C ASP A 75 6.87 10.59 -26.41
N GLN A 76 7.69 11.40 -25.74
CA GLN A 76 8.72 12.25 -26.35
C GLN A 76 10.09 11.56 -26.53
N TYR A 77 10.25 10.34 -26.03
CA TYR A 77 11.51 9.60 -26.13
C TYR A 77 11.41 8.50 -27.20
N ARG A 78 12.50 8.29 -27.92
CA ARG A 78 12.63 7.21 -28.89
C ARG A 78 13.90 6.42 -28.60
N VAL A 79 13.77 5.10 -28.61
CA VAL A 79 14.93 4.21 -28.55
C VAL A 79 15.75 4.39 -29.82
N THR A 80 16.99 4.88 -29.66
CA THR A 80 17.95 5.02 -30.76
C THR A 80 18.91 3.83 -30.85
N THR A 81 19.19 3.20 -29.70
CA THR A 81 20.08 2.04 -29.57
C THR A 81 19.33 0.98 -28.80
N GLU A 82 19.06 -0.17 -29.43
CA GLU A 82 18.32 -1.27 -28.84
C GLU A 82 19.23 -2.50 -28.76
N ALA A 83 19.29 -3.12 -27.58
CA ALA A 83 20.00 -4.38 -27.33
C ALA A 83 21.42 -4.46 -27.93
N HIS A 84 22.18 -3.36 -27.87
CA HIS A 84 23.57 -3.34 -28.34
C HIS A 84 24.46 -4.20 -27.42
N VAL A 85 25.19 -5.14 -28.02
CA VAL A 85 26.13 -6.01 -27.31
C VAL A 85 27.38 -5.20 -26.97
N LEU A 86 27.76 -5.18 -25.70
CA LEU A 86 28.99 -4.54 -25.23
C LEU A 86 30.18 -5.49 -25.46
N ASP A 87 30.79 -5.38 -26.63
CA ASP A 87 31.96 -6.19 -26.99
C ASP A 87 33.13 -5.92 -26.00
N GLY A 88 33.70 -6.98 -25.43
CA GLY A 88 34.78 -6.90 -24.45
C GLY A 88 34.33 -7.02 -22.99
N LEU A 89 33.02 -6.93 -22.71
CA LEU A 89 32.45 -7.26 -21.39
C LEU A 89 31.98 -8.70 -21.37
N ARG A 90 32.59 -9.50 -20.50
CA ARG A 90 32.18 -10.90 -20.25
C ARG A 90 31.29 -11.06 -19.02
N ASP A 91 31.40 -10.11 -18.10
CA ASP A 91 30.67 -10.12 -16.83
C ASP A 91 29.42 -9.23 -16.93
N ASP A 92 28.38 -9.58 -16.19
CA ASP A 92 27.18 -8.75 -16.08
C ASP A 92 27.52 -7.39 -15.50
N VAL A 93 27.02 -6.34 -16.15
CA VAL A 93 27.19 -4.96 -15.71
C VAL A 93 25.97 -4.41 -14.99
N SER A 94 26.22 -3.51 -14.07
CA SER A 94 25.21 -2.81 -13.27
C SER A 94 25.62 -1.37 -13.08
N GLY A 95 24.62 -0.49 -12.96
CA GLY A 95 24.84 0.94 -12.86
C GLY A 95 25.30 1.56 -14.18
N LEU A 96 24.78 2.74 -14.48
CA LEU A 96 25.19 3.54 -15.63
C LEU A 96 25.21 5.00 -15.20
N SER A 97 26.36 5.65 -15.32
CA SER A 97 26.53 7.07 -15.01
C SER A 97 27.16 7.79 -16.19
N TYR A 98 26.68 8.98 -16.51
CA TYR A 98 27.21 9.81 -17.59
C TYR A 98 28.19 10.84 -17.03
N ASP A 99 29.38 10.93 -17.64
CA ASP A 99 30.35 12.01 -17.43
C ASP A 99 30.18 13.07 -18.52
N PRO A 100 29.70 14.29 -18.18
CA PRO A 100 29.46 15.35 -19.15
C PRO A 100 30.73 15.96 -19.73
N ASP A 101 31.85 15.91 -19.00
CA ASP A 101 33.11 16.52 -19.42
C ASP A 101 33.80 15.65 -20.48
N ARG A 102 33.79 14.34 -20.26
CA ARG A 102 34.40 13.35 -21.17
C ARG A 102 33.44 12.82 -22.24
N LYS A 103 32.14 13.05 -22.07
CA LYS A 103 31.07 12.48 -22.90
C LYS A 103 31.16 10.95 -22.94
N SER A 104 31.41 10.34 -21.79
CA SER A 104 31.52 8.89 -21.62
C SER A 104 30.53 8.39 -20.57
N LEU A 105 30.29 7.08 -20.62
CA LEU A 105 29.46 6.35 -19.69
C LEU A 105 30.36 5.51 -18.79
N PHE A 106 29.97 5.37 -17.53
CA PHE A 106 30.66 4.52 -16.57
C PHE A 106 29.70 3.45 -16.08
N THR A 107 30.20 2.21 -16.02
CA THR A 107 29.47 1.06 -15.51
C THR A 107 30.34 0.21 -14.59
N VAL A 108 29.73 -0.63 -13.75
CA VAL A 108 30.45 -1.54 -12.86
C VAL A 108 30.04 -2.98 -13.08
N THR A 109 31.00 -3.89 -13.09
CA THR A 109 30.77 -5.34 -13.22
C THR A 109 30.39 -5.97 -11.88
N ASN A 110 29.45 -6.93 -11.93
CA ASN A 110 28.83 -7.52 -10.73
C ASN A 110 29.75 -8.54 -10.03
N GLN A 111 30.40 -9.42 -10.79
CA GLN A 111 31.19 -10.53 -10.23
C GLN A 111 32.60 -10.11 -9.78
N ASN A 112 33.27 -9.29 -10.59
CA ASN A 112 34.56 -8.70 -10.26
C ASN A 112 34.38 -7.19 -10.26
N ALA A 113 34.47 -6.52 -9.11
CA ALA A 113 34.28 -5.07 -9.07
C ALA A 113 35.33 -4.34 -9.92
N GLN A 114 34.96 -3.98 -11.14
CA GLN A 114 35.77 -3.22 -12.08
C GLN A 114 34.92 -2.04 -12.57
N LEU A 115 35.54 -0.88 -12.63
CA LEU A 115 34.95 0.30 -13.24
C LEU A 115 35.33 0.31 -14.71
N ILE A 116 34.33 0.33 -15.57
CA ILE A 116 34.49 0.32 -17.02
C ILE A 116 33.98 1.65 -17.57
N GLU A 117 34.82 2.30 -18.38
CA GLU A 117 34.42 3.45 -19.18
C GLU A 117 33.91 2.95 -20.54
N LEU A 118 32.80 3.50 -20.99
CA LEU A 118 32.15 3.19 -22.25
C LEU A 118 31.96 4.48 -23.04
N SER A 119 32.05 4.40 -24.36
CA SER A 119 31.57 5.47 -25.24
C SER A 119 30.04 5.55 -25.24
N LEU A 120 29.49 6.66 -25.73
CA LEU A 120 28.03 6.83 -25.87
C LEU A 120 27.38 5.84 -26.85
N ASP A 121 28.17 5.28 -27.77
CA ASP A 121 27.73 4.24 -28.69
C ASP A 121 27.96 2.81 -28.16
N GLY A 122 28.42 2.65 -26.91
CA GLY A 122 28.50 1.35 -26.24
C GLY A 122 29.80 0.58 -26.49
N ARG A 123 30.91 1.27 -26.78
CA ARG A 123 32.24 0.65 -26.93
C ARG A 123 33.06 0.83 -25.66
N VAL A 124 33.87 -0.18 -25.34
CA VAL A 124 34.81 -0.21 -24.22
C VAL A 124 36.17 0.35 -24.64
#